data_AF-A0A811KAM8-F1
#
_entry.id   AF-A0A811KAM8-F1
#
_cell.length_a   1.000
_cell.length_b   1.000
_cell.length_c   1.000
_cell.angle_alpha   90.00
_cell.angle_beta   90.00
_cell.angle_gamma   90.00
#
_symmetry.space_group_name_H-M   'P 1'
#
loop_
_entity.id
_entity.type
_entity.pdbx_description
1 polymer ?
#
loop_
_entity_poly.entity_id
_entity_poly.type
_entity_poly.pdbx_seq_one_letter_code
_entity_poly.pdbx_strand_id
1 'polypeptide(L)'
;MDVNIVPFGDANCTKIGTRHYECNCQHGALECALNTLMNCVKERYVNIFQHYIPLIVCIQGEQSIESAVNKCFKDDKVKKELTTCAYSKHGRFLLARAGQLTKPRFTKRFFVPGVIINDSNYTINDVFEFRSRVCTEMNLSLELVECKNVNLYK
;
A
#
# COMPACT_ATOMS: atom_id res chain seq x y z
N MET A 1 10.66 -8.77 10.70
CA MET A 1 10.34 -7.60 9.86
C MET A 1 8.87 -7.26 10.06
N ASP A 2 8.56 -5.97 10.13
CA ASP A 2 7.19 -5.45 10.02
C ASP A 2 7.09 -4.66 8.72
N VAL A 3 5.96 -4.77 8.02
CA VAL A 3 5.76 -4.15 6.70
C VAL A 3 4.43 -3.42 6.69
N ASN A 4 4.45 -2.15 6.29
CA ASN A 4 3.26 -1.36 6.11
C ASN A 4 3.14 -0.87 4.66
N ILE A 5 2.21 -1.45 3.89
CA ILE A 5 1.88 -0.95 2.55
C ILE A 5 0.85 0.17 2.68
N VAL A 6 1.05 1.32 2.04
CA VAL A 6 0.09 2.43 2.04
C VAL A 6 -0.48 2.63 0.62
N PRO A 7 -1.63 2.02 0.28
CA PRO A 7 -2.21 2.12 -1.07
C PRO A 7 -2.75 3.53 -1.31
N PHE A 8 -1.99 4.34 -2.03
CA PHE A 8 -2.34 5.72 -2.34
C PHE A 8 -1.69 6.17 -3.64
N GLY A 9 -0.37 5.94 -3.76
CA GLY A 9 0.42 6.41 -4.90
C GLY A 9 0.51 7.94 -4.92
N ASP A 10 0.14 8.53 -6.06
CA ASP A 10 0.15 9.98 -6.29
C ASP A 10 -1.26 10.58 -6.38
N ALA A 11 -2.24 9.91 -5.77
CA ALA A 11 -3.59 10.44 -5.69
C ALA A 11 -3.67 11.79 -4.95
N ASN A 12 -4.76 12.51 -5.16
CA ASN A 12 -5.09 13.71 -4.42
C ASN A 12 -6.52 13.62 -3.89
N CYS A 13 -6.69 13.78 -2.57
CA CYS A 13 -7.99 13.72 -1.92
C CYS A 13 -8.35 15.08 -1.29
N THR A 14 -9.51 15.60 -1.64
CA THR A 14 -10.06 16.86 -1.13
C THR A 14 -11.17 16.56 -0.13
N LYS A 15 -11.14 17.23 1.02
CA LYS A 15 -12.20 17.11 2.02
C LYS A 15 -13.42 17.90 1.56
N ILE A 16 -14.56 17.22 1.43
CA ILE A 16 -15.84 17.83 1.01
C ILE A 16 -16.91 17.75 2.11
N GLY A 17 -16.55 17.30 3.31
CA GLY A 17 -17.43 17.24 4.47
C GLY A 17 -16.79 16.52 5.66
N THR A 18 -17.58 16.29 6.72
CA THR A 18 -17.12 15.55 7.89
C THR A 18 -16.79 14.10 7.51
N ARG A 19 -15.51 13.75 7.54
CA ARG A 19 -14.97 12.45 7.10
C ARG A 19 -15.43 12.06 5.68
N HIS A 20 -15.70 13.04 4.82
CA HIS A 20 -16.09 12.81 3.43
C HIS A 20 -15.07 13.44 2.50
N TYR A 21 -14.57 12.65 1.56
CA TYR A 21 -13.50 13.01 0.66
C TYR A 21 -13.84 12.59 -0.76
N GLU A 22 -13.40 13.41 -1.71
CA GLU A 22 -13.29 13.06 -3.12
C GLU A 22 -11.81 12.88 -3.46
N CYS A 23 -11.47 11.82 -4.17
CA CYS A 23 -10.10 11.48 -4.51
C CYS A 23 -9.97 11.34 -6.03
N ASN A 24 -8.91 11.94 -6.57
CA ASN A 24 -8.50 11.82 -7.96
C ASN A 24 -7.15 11.09 -8.02
N CYS A 25 -7.05 10.11 -8.91
CA CYS A 25 -5.86 9.27 -9.06
C CYS A 25 -5.28 9.43 -10.48
N GLN A 26 -3.97 9.25 -10.62
CA GLN A 26 -3.21 9.51 -11.86
C GLN A 26 -3.64 8.60 -13.04
N HIS A 27 -4.09 7.38 -12.74
CA HIS A 27 -4.60 6.39 -13.69
C HIS A 27 -6.14 6.32 -13.67
N GLY A 28 -6.79 7.40 -13.25
CA GLY A 28 -8.24 7.56 -13.29
C GLY A 28 -9.01 6.86 -12.16
N ALA A 29 -10.33 6.76 -12.35
CA ALA A 29 -11.25 6.33 -11.30
C ALA A 29 -11.03 4.86 -10.85
N LEU A 30 -10.59 3.98 -11.75
CA LEU A 30 -10.31 2.58 -11.43
C LEU A 30 -9.17 2.46 -10.40
N GLU A 31 -8.08 3.20 -10.57
CA GLU A 31 -6.98 3.21 -9.59
C GLU A 31 -7.47 3.67 -8.21
N CYS A 32 -8.29 4.73 -8.16
CA CYS A 32 -8.90 5.18 -6.91
C CYS A 32 -9.82 4.11 -6.29
N ALA A 33 -10.60 3.40 -7.09
CA ALA A 33 -11.48 2.33 -6.63
C ALA A 33 -10.68 1.17 -6.02
N LEU A 34 -9.63 0.70 -6.71
CA LEU A 34 -8.78 -0.38 -6.24
C LEU A 34 -7.93 0.03 -5.03
N ASN A 35 -7.37 1.25 -5.01
CA ASN A 35 -6.68 1.79 -3.83
C ASN A 35 -7.61 1.86 -2.62
N THR A 36 -8.88 2.23 -2.84
CA THR A 36 -9.89 2.23 -1.77
C THR A 36 -10.15 0.82 -1.27
N LEU A 37 -10.35 -0.15 -2.16
CA LEU A 37 -10.54 -1.56 -1.80
C LEU A 37 -9.34 -2.11 -1.01
N MET A 38 -8.11 -1.83 -1.44
CA MET A 38 -6.89 -2.25 -0.75
C MET A 38 -6.81 -1.66 0.67
N ASN A 39 -7.22 -0.41 0.88
CA ASN A 39 -7.31 0.17 2.23
C ASN A 39 -8.40 -0.47 3.10
N CYS A 40 -9.54 -0.84 2.52
CA CYS A 40 -10.59 -1.61 3.22
C CYS A 40 -10.07 -2.99 3.67
N VAL A 41 -9.29 -3.66 2.82
CA VAL A 41 -8.64 -4.93 3.16
C VAL A 41 -7.68 -4.74 4.34
N LYS A 42 -6.83 -3.71 4.32
CA LYS A 42 -5.94 -3.41 5.44
C LYS A 42 -6.69 -3.21 6.76
N GLU A 43 -7.78 -2.44 6.73
CA GLU A 43 -8.59 -2.19 7.93
C GLU A 43 -9.23 -3.48 8.46
N ARG A 44 -9.82 -4.29 7.57
CA ARG A 44 -10.43 -5.58 7.93
C ARG A 44 -9.47 -6.52 8.65
N TYR A 45 -8.24 -6.63 8.14
CA TYR A 45 -7.22 -7.51 8.72
C TYR A 45 -6.38 -6.81 9.79
N VAL A 46 -6.87 -5.69 10.35
CA VAL A 46 -6.27 -4.96 11.48
C VAL A 46 -4.80 -4.61 11.24
N ASN A 47 -4.44 -4.33 9.99
CA ASN A 47 -3.06 -4.07 9.55
C ASN A 47 -2.05 -5.19 9.90
N ILE A 48 -2.50 -6.45 10.01
CA ILE A 48 -1.59 -7.61 10.11
C ILE A 48 -1.06 -7.92 8.71
N PHE A 49 0.21 -7.57 8.44
CA PHE A 49 0.78 -7.56 7.10
C PHE A 49 0.78 -8.92 6.40
N GLN A 50 0.96 -10.01 7.14
CA GLN A 50 0.92 -11.36 6.61
C GLN A 50 -0.45 -11.69 5.99
N HIS A 51 -1.53 -11.08 6.49
CA HIS A 51 -2.87 -11.32 6.02
C HIS A 51 -3.22 -10.43 4.82
N TYR A 52 -2.88 -9.14 4.87
CA TYR A 52 -3.35 -8.20 3.84
C TYR A 52 -2.42 -8.11 2.62
N ILE A 53 -1.10 -8.35 2.75
CA ILE A 53 -0.17 -8.15 1.63
C ILE A 53 -0.49 -9.05 0.43
N PRO A 54 -0.70 -10.37 0.59
CA PRO A 54 -1.03 -11.24 -0.55
C PRO A 54 -2.32 -10.80 -1.26
N LEU A 55 -3.27 -10.27 -0.49
CA LEU A 55 -4.55 -9.77 -1.01
C LEU A 55 -4.38 -8.46 -1.78
N ILE A 56 -3.60 -7.52 -1.26
CA ILE A 56 -3.23 -6.28 -1.97
C ILE A 56 -2.55 -6.62 -3.30
N VAL A 57 -1.58 -7.53 -3.29
CA VAL A 57 -0.88 -7.98 -4.50
C VAL A 57 -1.84 -8.61 -5.50
N CYS A 58 -2.81 -9.40 -5.03
CA CYS A 58 -3.83 -9.99 -5.89
C CYS A 58 -4.78 -8.94 -6.51
N ILE A 59 -5.16 -7.91 -5.74
CA ILE A 59 -6.07 -6.83 -6.18
C ILE A 59 -5.38 -5.88 -7.18
N GLN A 60 -4.06 -5.72 -7.07
CA GLN A 60 -3.30 -4.83 -7.93
C GLN A 60 -3.47 -5.19 -9.42
N GLY A 61 -3.91 -4.24 -10.23
CA GLY A 61 -4.07 -4.41 -11.69
C GLY A 61 -5.38 -5.08 -12.12
N GLU A 62 -6.30 -5.33 -11.19
CA GLU A 62 -7.64 -5.83 -11.51
C GLU A 62 -8.47 -4.80 -12.30
N GLN A 63 -9.48 -5.28 -13.03
CA GLN A 63 -10.25 -4.44 -13.95
C GLN A 63 -11.47 -3.74 -13.30
N SER A 64 -11.88 -4.22 -12.13
CA SER A 64 -12.95 -3.61 -11.32
C SER A 64 -12.87 -4.10 -9.87
N ILE A 65 -13.67 -3.50 -8.99
CA ILE A 65 -13.84 -4.00 -7.61
C ILE A 65 -14.40 -5.43 -7.64
N GLU A 66 -15.38 -5.71 -8.50
CA GLU A 66 -16.01 -7.03 -8.65
C GLU A 66 -15.01 -8.09 -9.10
N SER A 67 -14.20 -7.78 -10.11
CA SER A 67 -13.12 -8.67 -10.57
C SER A 67 -12.17 -8.99 -9.42
N ALA A 68 -11.73 -7.95 -8.71
CA ALA A 68 -10.81 -8.08 -7.59
C ALA A 68 -11.38 -8.91 -6.44
N VAL A 69 -12.61 -8.64 -5.99
CA VAL A 69 -13.20 -9.38 -4.87
C VAL A 69 -13.48 -10.83 -5.24
N ASN A 70 -13.92 -11.10 -6.46
CA ASN A 70 -14.20 -12.47 -6.92
C ASN A 70 -12.94 -13.30 -7.09
N LYS A 71 -11.86 -12.69 -7.58
CA LYS A 71 -10.58 -13.38 -7.79
C LYS A 71 -9.83 -13.61 -6.47
N CYS A 72 -9.78 -12.61 -5.61
CA CYS A 72 -8.88 -12.59 -4.46
C CYS A 72 -9.50 -13.13 -3.16
N PHE A 73 -10.82 -13.32 -3.11
CA PHE A 73 -11.53 -13.76 -1.91
C PHE A 73 -12.46 -14.92 -2.24
N LYS A 74 -12.55 -15.88 -1.32
CA LYS A 74 -13.43 -17.05 -1.48
C LYS A 74 -14.77 -16.87 -0.77
N ASP A 75 -14.74 -16.30 0.44
CA ASP A 75 -15.92 -16.13 1.30
C ASP A 75 -16.82 -14.99 0.80
N ASP A 76 -18.09 -15.30 0.53
CA ASP A 76 -19.05 -14.34 -0.02
C ASP A 76 -19.44 -13.23 0.95
N LYS A 77 -19.43 -13.49 2.26
CA LYS A 77 -19.65 -12.45 3.27
C LYS A 77 -18.49 -11.46 3.25
N VAL A 78 -17.25 -11.94 3.12
CA VAL A 78 -16.06 -11.10 2.99
C VAL A 78 -16.10 -10.28 1.71
N LYS A 79 -16.44 -10.88 0.56
CA LYS A 79 -16.61 -10.15 -0.70
C LYS A 79 -17.61 -9.01 -0.55
N LYS A 80 -18.80 -9.30 -0.02
CA LYS A 80 -19.87 -8.30 0.18
C LYS A 80 -19.43 -7.17 1.10
N GLU A 81 -18.76 -7.49 2.21
CA GLU A 81 -18.25 -6.49 3.16
C GLU A 81 -17.22 -5.57 2.50
N LEU A 82 -16.25 -6.13 1.78
CA LEU A 82 -15.18 -5.36 1.14
C LEU A 82 -15.70 -4.50 -0.01
N THR A 83 -16.61 -5.03 -0.83
CA THR A 83 -17.30 -4.27 -1.88
C THR A 83 -18.07 -3.09 -1.27
N THR A 84 -18.81 -3.34 -0.18
CA THR A 84 -19.55 -2.28 0.52
C THR A 84 -18.61 -1.20 1.04
N CYS A 85 -17.50 -1.59 1.67
CA CYS A 85 -16.49 -0.66 2.14
C CYS A 85 -15.92 0.17 0.99
N ALA A 86 -15.56 -0.47 -0.13
CA ALA A 86 -14.91 0.18 -1.27
C ALA A 86 -15.77 1.28 -1.91
N TYR A 87 -17.10 1.13 -1.94
CA TYR A 87 -18.02 2.16 -2.46
C TYR A 87 -18.42 3.22 -1.42
N SER A 88 -18.14 2.99 -0.14
CA SER A 88 -18.61 3.84 0.95
C SER A 88 -17.80 5.13 1.11
N LYS A 89 -18.39 6.11 1.84
CA LYS A 89 -17.66 7.29 2.33
C LYS A 89 -16.48 6.90 3.23
N HIS A 90 -16.63 5.81 3.98
CA HIS A 90 -15.59 5.29 4.86
C HIS A 90 -14.38 4.79 4.08
N GLY A 91 -14.59 4.02 3.00
CA GLY A 91 -13.51 3.63 2.09
C GLY A 91 -12.75 4.85 1.55
N ARG A 92 -13.46 5.86 1.03
CA ARG A 92 -12.83 7.10 0.56
C ARG A 92 -12.08 7.86 1.66
N PHE A 93 -12.59 7.84 2.90
CA PHE A 93 -11.89 8.36 4.06
C PHE A 93 -10.58 7.60 4.34
N LEU A 94 -10.57 6.26 4.22
CA LEU A 94 -9.36 5.47 4.38
C LEU A 94 -8.31 5.81 3.30
N LEU A 95 -8.74 5.95 2.03
CA LEU A 95 -7.85 6.40 0.95
C LEU A 95 -7.26 7.79 1.23
N ALA A 96 -8.08 8.74 1.71
CA ALA A 96 -7.61 10.06 2.09
C ALA A 96 -6.61 10.01 3.26
N ARG A 97 -6.85 9.15 4.26
CA ARG A 97 -5.92 8.93 5.39
C ARG A 97 -4.60 8.34 4.90
N ALA A 98 -4.63 7.42 3.94
CA ALA A 98 -3.43 6.91 3.30
C ALA A 98 -2.61 8.06 2.67
N GLY A 99 -3.27 9.00 2.00
CA GLY A 99 -2.63 10.20 1.45
C GLY A 99 -1.99 11.12 2.49
N GLN A 100 -2.64 11.29 3.64
CA GLN A 100 -2.10 12.07 4.77
C GLN A 100 -0.83 11.43 5.35
N LEU A 101 -0.72 10.10 5.30
CA LEU A 101 0.48 9.38 5.71
C LEU A 101 1.59 9.45 4.64
N THR A 102 1.22 9.37 3.36
CA THR A 102 2.18 9.33 2.23
C THR A 102 2.81 10.70 1.96
N LYS A 103 2.01 11.76 1.81
CA LYS A 103 2.50 13.05 1.28
C LYS A 103 3.65 13.68 2.09
N PRO A 104 3.59 13.72 3.44
CA PRO A 104 4.68 14.31 4.23
C PRO A 104 5.99 13.50 4.17
N ARG A 105 5.89 12.18 3.96
CA ARG A 105 7.04 11.27 3.94
C ARG A 105 7.78 11.26 2.60
N PHE A 106 7.10 11.65 1.51
CA PHE A 106 7.62 11.54 0.14
C PHE A 106 7.62 12.89 -0.62
N THR A 107 7.99 13.98 0.06
CA THR A 107 7.99 15.34 -0.52
C THR A 107 8.93 15.54 -1.71
N LYS A 108 9.98 14.72 -1.81
CA LYS A 108 11.01 14.75 -2.89
C LYS A 108 10.96 13.52 -3.80
N ARG A 109 9.89 12.73 -3.75
CA ARG A 109 9.76 11.51 -4.58
C ARG A 109 9.36 11.89 -6.00
N PHE A 110 10.03 11.30 -6.99
CA PHE A 110 9.79 11.56 -8.41
C PHE A 110 9.00 10.46 -9.13
N PHE A 111 8.81 9.29 -8.51
CA PHE A 111 8.06 8.15 -9.08
C PHE A 111 7.51 7.22 -7.98
N VAL A 112 6.48 6.41 -8.27
CA VAL A 112 6.02 5.30 -7.40
C VAL A 112 6.74 3.99 -7.77
N PRO A 113 7.01 3.08 -6.82
CA PRO A 113 6.67 3.14 -5.40
C PRO A 113 7.63 4.01 -4.58
N GLY A 114 7.17 4.48 -3.42
CA GLY A 114 8.02 5.05 -2.37
C GLY A 114 8.26 4.03 -1.26
N VAL A 115 9.52 3.83 -0.87
CA VAL A 115 9.92 2.90 0.19
C VAL A 115 10.68 3.67 1.27
N ILE A 116 10.43 3.33 2.53
CA ILE A 116 11.17 3.81 3.71
C ILE A 116 11.50 2.59 4.55
N ILE A 117 12.75 2.50 5.01
CA ILE A 117 13.24 1.42 5.86
C ILE A 117 13.63 2.03 7.22
N ASN A 118 13.17 1.44 8.33
CA ASN A 118 13.46 1.90 9.70
C ASN A 118 13.20 3.41 9.96
N ASP A 119 12.10 3.94 9.40
CA ASP A 119 11.74 5.36 9.52
C ASP A 119 12.83 6.36 9.05
N SER A 120 13.76 5.90 8.20
CA SER A 120 14.77 6.76 7.60
C SER A 120 14.15 7.83 6.70
N ASN A 121 14.94 8.84 6.37
CA ASN A 121 14.59 9.72 5.26
C ASN A 121 14.50 8.88 3.97
N TYR A 122 13.50 9.19 3.14
CA TYR A 122 13.34 8.57 1.83
C TYR A 122 14.61 8.72 0.98
N THR A 123 15.07 7.62 0.42
CA THR A 123 16.08 7.59 -0.64
C THR A 123 15.63 6.68 -1.78
N ILE A 124 16.02 7.03 -3.01
CA ILE A 124 15.73 6.23 -4.19
C ILE A 124 16.35 4.83 -4.14
N ASN A 125 17.45 4.67 -3.40
CA ASN A 125 18.11 3.39 -3.20
C ASN A 125 17.25 2.42 -2.37
N ASP A 126 16.33 2.90 -1.53
CA ASP A 126 15.40 2.01 -0.82
C ASP A 126 14.51 1.23 -1.80
N VAL A 127 14.31 1.76 -3.00
CA VAL A 127 13.57 1.08 -4.08
C VAL A 127 14.50 0.18 -4.89
N PHE A 128 15.60 0.72 -5.43
CA PHE A 128 16.46 -0.02 -6.38
C PHE A 128 17.39 -1.04 -5.72
N GLU A 129 17.76 -0.83 -4.47
CA GLU A 129 18.67 -1.67 -3.70
C GLU A 129 17.94 -2.32 -2.52
N PHE A 130 16.61 -2.46 -2.60
CA PHE A 130 15.73 -2.84 -1.47
C PHE A 130 16.30 -3.97 -0.61
N ARG A 131 16.71 -5.09 -1.22
CA ARG A 131 17.31 -6.22 -0.49
C ARG A 131 18.57 -5.82 0.28
N SER A 132 19.50 -5.12 -0.37
CA SER A 132 20.76 -4.70 0.27
C SER A 132 20.49 -3.71 1.40
N ARG A 133 19.59 -2.75 1.17
CA ARG A 133 19.16 -1.77 2.18
C ARG A 133 18.52 -2.46 3.39
N VAL A 134 17.56 -3.36 3.19
CA VAL A 134 16.93 -4.14 4.28
C VAL A 134 17.97 -4.93 5.06
N CYS A 135 18.84 -5.70 4.37
CA CYS A 135 19.86 -6.49 5.03
C CYS A 135 20.83 -5.64 5.87
N THR A 136 21.20 -4.46 5.37
CA THR A 136 22.13 -3.55 6.05
C THR A 136 21.47 -2.85 7.23
N GLU A 137 20.33 -2.20 7.01
CA GLU A 137 19.62 -1.41 8.03
C GLU A 137 19.07 -2.28 9.16
N MET A 138 18.79 -3.56 8.90
CA MET A 138 18.33 -4.53 9.91
C MET A 138 19.45 -5.44 10.45
N ASN A 139 20.71 -5.26 10.02
CA ASN A 139 21.86 -6.07 10.43
C ASN A 139 21.68 -7.60 10.27
N LEU A 140 21.12 -8.03 9.14
CA LEU A 140 20.69 -9.42 8.92
C LEU A 140 21.76 -10.33 8.28
N SER A 141 22.97 -9.82 8.02
CA SER A 141 24.02 -10.56 7.30
C SER A 141 24.49 -11.83 8.01
N LEU A 142 24.33 -11.92 9.33
CA LEU A 142 24.67 -13.12 10.11
C LEU A 142 23.48 -14.09 10.23
N GLU A 143 22.25 -13.61 10.03
CA GLU A 143 21.02 -14.35 10.28
C GLU A 143 20.43 -14.98 9.01
N LEU A 144 20.57 -14.28 7.87
CA LEU A 144 19.96 -14.69 6.60
C LEU A 144 21.03 -14.93 5.54
N VAL A 145 20.95 -16.09 4.87
CA VAL A 145 21.86 -16.45 3.78
C VAL A 145 21.74 -15.43 2.63
N GLU A 146 20.54 -14.92 2.42
CA GLU A 146 20.22 -13.89 1.45
C GLU A 146 20.94 -12.56 1.74
N CYS A 147 21.41 -12.34 2.97
CA CYS A 147 22.09 -11.12 3.39
C CYS A 147 23.61 -11.25 3.51
N LYS A 148 24.19 -12.42 3.22
CA LYS A 148 25.64 -12.65 3.39
C LYS A 148 26.53 -11.92 2.38
N ASN A 149 26.03 -11.64 1.17
CA ASN A 149 26.83 -11.12 0.05
C ASN A 149 26.33 -9.80 -0.55
N VAL A 150 25.38 -9.12 0.10
CA VAL A 150 24.77 -7.88 -0.44
C VAL A 150 25.70 -6.66 -0.41
N ASN A 151 26.84 -6.73 0.28
CA ASN A 151 27.83 -5.65 0.36
C ASN A 151 28.98 -5.78 -0.67
N LEU A 152 28.98 -6.80 -1.55
CA LEU A 152 30.11 -7.11 -2.43
C LEU A 152 30.13 -6.33 -3.77
N TYR A 153 29.18 -5.44 -4.01
CA TYR A 153 29.06 -4.68 -5.26
C TYR A 153 29.03 -3.16 -5.06
N LYS A 154 29.59 -2.66 -3.94
CA LYS A 154 29.88 -1.23 -3.78
C LYS A 154 31.23 -0.89 -4.39
#